data_AF-A0A484Z730-F1
#
_entry.id   AF-A0A484Z730-F1
#
_cell.length_a   1.000
_cell.length_b   1.000
_cell.length_c   1.000
_cell.angle_alpha   90.00
_cell.angle_beta   90.00
_cell.angle_gamma   90.00
#
_symmetry.space_group_name_H-M   'P 1'
#
loop_
_entity.id
_entity.type
_entity.pdbx_description
1 polymer ?
#
loop_
_entity_poly.entity_id
_entity_poly.type
_entity_poly.pdbx_seq_one_letter_code
_entity_poly.pdbx_strand_id
1 'polypeptide(L)'
;MLPHIPQMRVFIAEDLGCHMDDVNVKATTTEKLGFTGRGEGIACEAVALLVKAAKMTDFDNLTWLHGKPEGHGLLKASPEDFVVVEDLGFEPDGEGEHILVRILKNGCNTRFVADALAKFLKIHAREVSFAGQKDKHAVTEQWICARVPAMPCPI
;
A
#
# COMPACT_ATOMS: atom_id res chain seq x y z
N MET A 1 8.89 -9.97 -18.18
CA MET A 1 9.89 -10.31 -17.13
C MET A 1 11.26 -10.02 -17.68
N LEU A 2 12.13 -9.33 -16.94
CA LEU A 2 13.52 -9.15 -17.35
C LEU A 2 14.22 -10.51 -17.30
N PRO A 3 14.81 -10.99 -18.41
CA PRO A 3 15.26 -12.38 -18.55
C PRO A 3 16.38 -12.76 -17.59
N HIS A 4 17.10 -11.79 -17.03
CA HIS A 4 18.30 -12.03 -16.23
C HIS A 4 18.06 -12.13 -14.72
N ILE A 5 16.88 -11.75 -14.21
CA ILE A 5 16.59 -11.75 -12.76
C ILE A 5 16.82 -13.13 -12.13
N PRO A 6 16.36 -14.26 -12.70
CA PRO A 6 16.60 -15.57 -12.11
C PRO A 6 18.09 -15.90 -11.99
N GLN A 7 18.87 -15.59 -13.03
CA GLN A 7 20.30 -15.87 -13.06
C GLN A 7 21.09 -14.98 -12.08
N MET A 8 20.71 -13.71 -11.95
CA MET A 8 21.28 -12.81 -10.94
C MET A 8 21.05 -13.33 -9.53
N ARG A 9 19.85 -13.85 -9.23
CA ARG A 9 19.54 -14.44 -7.91
C ARG A 9 20.42 -15.64 -7.60
N VAL A 10 20.70 -16.49 -8.59
CA VAL A 10 21.58 -17.67 -8.43
C VAL A 10 22.99 -17.23 -8.06
N PHE A 11 23.60 -16.34 -8.85
CA PHE A 11 24.97 -15.89 -8.58
C PHE A 11 25.11 -15.17 -7.24
N ILE A 12 24.16 -14.28 -6.90
CA ILE A 12 24.17 -13.59 -5.60
C ILE A 12 24.03 -14.59 -4.46
N ALA A 13 23.17 -15.61 -4.60
CA ALA A 13 22.99 -16.64 -3.58
C ALA A 13 24.24 -17.50 -3.39
N GLU A 14 24.93 -17.87 -4.48
CA GLU A 14 26.21 -18.59 -4.46
C GLU A 14 27.31 -17.77 -3.77
N ASP A 15 27.44 -16.49 -4.14
CA ASP A 15 28.45 -15.58 -3.58
C ASP A 15 28.22 -15.33 -2.08
N LEU A 16 26.96 -15.23 -1.66
CA LEU A 16 26.57 -14.99 -0.26
C LEU A 16 26.43 -16.28 0.57
N GLY A 17 26.54 -17.46 -0.06
CA GLY A 17 26.34 -18.75 0.59
C GLY A 17 24.94 -18.92 1.20
N CYS A 18 23.90 -18.31 0.61
CA CYS A 18 22.52 -18.40 1.07
C CYS A 18 21.61 -19.15 0.07
N HIS A 19 20.36 -19.44 0.45
CA HIS A 19 19.43 -20.08 -0.48
C HIS A 19 18.93 -19.07 -1.52
N MET A 20 18.64 -19.51 -2.75
CA MET A 20 18.12 -18.64 -3.82
C MET A 20 16.82 -17.92 -3.42
N ASP A 21 16.00 -18.55 -2.56
CA ASP A 21 14.75 -17.97 -2.05
C ASP A 21 14.97 -16.85 -1.02
N ASP A 22 16.18 -16.75 -0.44
CA ASP A 22 16.56 -15.66 0.47
C ASP A 22 16.98 -14.39 -0.32
N VAL A 23 17.10 -14.47 -1.66
CA VAL A 23 17.55 -13.37 -2.52
C VAL A 23 16.42 -12.85 -3.40
N ASN A 24 16.14 -11.55 -3.30
CA ASN A 24 15.17 -10.87 -4.16
C ASN A 24 15.86 -9.76 -4.97
N VAL A 25 15.57 -9.69 -6.28
CA VAL A 25 16.10 -8.66 -7.18
C VAL A 25 14.93 -7.96 -7.85
N LYS A 26 14.82 -6.65 -7.64
CA LYS A 26 13.85 -5.79 -8.31
C LYS A 26 14.58 -4.80 -9.20
N ALA A 27 14.13 -4.68 -10.44
CA ALA A 27 14.55 -3.61 -11.34
C ALA A 27 13.40 -2.61 -11.46
N THR A 28 13.68 -1.33 -11.25
CA THR A 28 12.73 -0.24 -11.41
C THR A 28 13.38 0.87 -12.22
N THR A 29 12.63 1.45 -13.15
CA THR A 29 13.03 2.67 -13.84
C THR A 29 12.48 3.85 -13.07
N THR A 30 13.25 4.92 -12.94
CA THR A 30 12.79 6.13 -12.24
C THR A 30 11.94 7.03 -13.12
N GLU A 31 11.11 6.48 -14.03
CA GLU A 31 10.17 7.22 -14.89
C GLU A 31 10.72 8.53 -15.51
N LYS A 32 11.96 8.51 -16.01
CA LYS A 32 12.69 9.67 -16.56
C LYS A 32 13.10 10.77 -15.54
N LEU A 33 12.82 10.56 -14.27
CA LEU A 33 13.25 11.42 -13.16
C LEU A 33 14.68 11.08 -12.72
N GLY A 34 15.48 12.10 -12.42
CA GLY A 34 16.87 11.95 -11.98
C GLY A 34 17.83 11.43 -13.06
N PHE A 35 19.10 11.28 -12.71
CA PHE A 35 20.15 10.83 -13.65
C PHE A 35 19.90 9.40 -14.19
N THR A 36 19.36 8.51 -13.35
CA THR A 36 18.97 7.14 -13.73
C THR A 36 17.83 7.13 -14.73
N GLY A 37 16.87 8.06 -14.61
CA GLY A 37 15.72 8.16 -15.51
C GLY A 37 16.09 8.76 -16.85
N ARG A 38 17.05 9.70 -16.86
CA ARG A 38 17.57 10.33 -18.09
C ARG A 38 18.56 9.46 -18.86
N GLY A 39 18.91 8.27 -18.33
CA GLY A 39 19.87 7.36 -18.97
C GLY A 39 21.33 7.80 -18.83
N GLU A 40 21.62 8.69 -17.89
CA GLU A 40 22.99 9.19 -17.63
C GLU A 40 23.80 8.22 -16.74
N GLY A 41 23.14 7.22 -16.13
CA GLY A 41 23.81 6.22 -15.29
C GLY A 41 22.86 5.16 -14.76
N ILE A 42 23.42 4.26 -13.95
CA ILE A 42 22.72 3.16 -13.27
C ILE A 42 22.95 3.31 -11.77
N ALA A 43 21.88 3.17 -10.98
CA ALA A 43 21.96 3.06 -9.52
C ALA A 43 21.55 1.65 -9.10
N CYS A 44 22.23 1.10 -8.10
CA CYS A 44 21.91 -0.18 -7.49
C CYS A 44 21.97 -0.03 -5.97
N GLU A 45 20.96 -0.56 -5.28
CA GLU A 45 20.90 -0.60 -3.82
C GLU A 45 20.67 -2.04 -3.38
N ALA A 46 21.35 -2.46 -2.32
CA ALA A 46 21.21 -3.77 -1.72
C ALA A 46 20.98 -3.64 -0.21
N VAL A 47 19.98 -4.34 0.30
CA VAL A 47 19.68 -4.43 1.74
C VAL A 47 19.83 -5.89 2.15
N ALA A 48 20.72 -6.16 3.10
CA ALA A 48 20.99 -7.50 3.61
C ALA A 48 20.71 -7.59 5.10
N LEU A 49 20.10 -8.70 5.53
CA LEU A 49 19.94 -9.03 6.94
C LEU A 49 21.19 -9.77 7.43
N LEU A 50 21.94 -9.16 8.35
CA LEU A 50 23.16 -9.77 8.89
C LEU A 50 22.89 -10.94 9.85
N VAL A 51 21.70 -10.97 10.43
CA VAL A 51 21.27 -12.03 11.35
C VAL A 51 19.98 -12.63 10.81
N LYS A 52 20.02 -13.94 10.53
CA LYS A 52 18.82 -14.69 10.20
C LYS A 52 17.92 -14.70 11.44
N ALA A 53 16.69 -14.24 11.30
CA ALA A 53 15.70 -14.36 12.38
C ALA A 53 15.64 -15.84 12.82
N ALA A 54 16.05 -16.09 14.05
CA ALA A 54 16.09 -17.44 14.60
C ALA A 54 14.64 -17.89 14.81
N LYS A 55 14.13 -18.63 13.81
CA LYS A 55 12.73 -19.02 13.62
C LYS A 55 11.84 -17.88 13.12
N MET A 56 10.96 -18.24 12.20
CA MET A 56 9.72 -17.52 11.94
C MET A 56 8.94 -17.59 13.25
N THR A 57 9.12 -16.61 14.14
CA THR A 57 8.27 -16.47 15.32
C THR A 57 6.86 -16.27 14.79
N ASP A 58 5.96 -17.18 15.16
CA ASP A 58 4.53 -16.94 15.03
C ASP A 58 4.21 -15.55 15.58
N PHE A 59 3.24 -14.86 14.98
CA PHE A 59 2.85 -13.51 15.38
C PHE A 59 2.58 -13.41 16.90
N ASP A 60 2.10 -14.49 17.50
CA ASP A 60 1.83 -14.62 18.94
C ASP A 60 3.09 -14.68 19.82
N ASN A 61 4.24 -14.99 19.23
CA ASN A 61 5.54 -15.18 19.89
C ASN A 61 6.52 -14.03 19.65
N LEU A 62 6.05 -12.89 19.15
CA LEU A 62 6.85 -11.68 19.03
C LEU A 62 7.28 -11.17 20.42
N THR A 63 8.49 -10.60 20.49
CA THR A 63 9.01 -10.03 21.74
C THR A 63 8.20 -8.79 22.13
N TRP A 64 7.62 -8.83 23.33
CA TRP A 64 6.88 -7.70 23.89
C TRP A 64 7.86 -6.68 24.49
N LEU A 65 7.74 -5.41 24.11
CA LEU A 65 8.59 -4.34 24.68
C LEU A 65 8.39 -4.16 26.18
N HIS A 66 7.15 -4.29 26.66
CA HIS A 66 6.76 -4.10 28.06
C HIS A 66 6.38 -5.40 28.76
N GLY A 67 6.71 -6.56 28.19
CA GLY A 67 6.20 -7.86 28.63
C GLY A 67 4.78 -8.14 28.13
N LYS A 68 4.34 -9.40 28.26
CA LYS A 68 3.01 -9.83 27.81
C LYS A 68 1.94 -9.19 28.69
N PRO A 69 0.87 -8.59 28.12
CA PRO A 69 -0.20 -7.99 28.89
C PRO A 69 -0.90 -9.04 29.78
N GLU A 70 -1.14 -8.69 31.05
CA GLU A 70 -1.81 -9.55 32.03
C GLU A 70 -3.35 -9.46 31.96
N GLY A 71 -3.86 -8.48 31.21
CA GLY A 71 -5.28 -8.28 30.97
C GLY A 71 -5.72 -8.72 29.58
N HIS A 72 -7.01 -9.02 29.44
CA HIS A 72 -7.67 -9.25 28.16
C HIS A 72 -8.77 -8.20 27.95
N GLY A 73 -9.03 -7.86 26.69
CA GLY A 73 -10.08 -6.95 26.28
C GLY A 73 -10.62 -7.37 24.92
N LEU A 74 -11.86 -6.97 24.61
CA LEU A 74 -12.46 -7.20 23.31
C LEU A 74 -12.12 -6.03 22.39
N LEU A 75 -11.44 -6.31 21.28
CA LEU A 75 -11.15 -5.34 20.24
C LEU A 75 -12.08 -5.60 19.05
N LYS A 76 -12.71 -4.54 18.52
CA LYS A 76 -13.71 -4.61 17.42
C LYS A 76 -14.96 -5.45 17.79
N ALA A 77 -15.54 -5.25 18.97
CA ALA A 77 -16.78 -5.92 19.37
C ALA A 77 -17.96 -5.45 18.51
N SER A 78 -18.05 -4.15 18.28
CA SER A 78 -18.92 -3.53 17.27
C SER A 78 -18.09 -2.65 16.31
N PRO A 79 -18.55 -2.41 15.06
CA PRO A 79 -17.83 -1.54 14.11
C PRO A 79 -17.57 -0.13 14.65
N GLU A 80 -18.43 0.36 15.53
CA GLU A 80 -18.36 1.68 16.16
C GLU A 80 -17.22 1.79 17.18
N ASP A 81 -16.76 0.66 17.74
CA ASP A 81 -15.63 0.63 18.68
C ASP A 81 -14.28 0.86 17.98
N PHE A 82 -14.26 0.80 16.65
CA PHE A 82 -13.05 0.92 15.85
C PHE A 82 -13.27 1.92 14.71
N VAL A 83 -13.02 3.19 15.04
CA VAL A 83 -13.10 4.31 14.09
C VAL A 83 -11.73 4.61 13.51
N VAL A 84 -11.62 4.63 12.19
CA VAL A 84 -10.39 5.01 11.47
C VAL A 84 -10.68 6.23 10.62
N VAL A 85 -9.98 7.32 10.87
CA VAL A 85 -10.03 8.52 10.03
C VAL A 85 -8.74 8.60 9.24
N GLU A 86 -8.85 8.63 7.92
CA GLU A 86 -7.69 8.76 7.04
C GLU A 86 -7.20 10.21 6.99
N ASP A 87 -5.91 10.39 7.26
CA ASP A 87 -5.19 11.63 7.07
C ASP A 87 -4.31 11.50 5.82
N LEU A 88 -4.56 12.36 4.82
CA LEU A 88 -3.76 12.42 3.60
C LEU A 88 -2.43 13.17 3.79
N GLY A 89 -2.34 14.00 4.84
CA GLY A 89 -1.22 14.92 5.04
C GLY A 89 -1.19 16.13 4.10
N PHE A 90 -2.21 16.30 3.26
CA PHE A 90 -2.41 17.46 2.40
C PHE A 90 -3.90 17.74 2.19
N GLU A 91 -4.23 18.97 1.82
CA GLU A 91 -5.59 19.36 1.45
C GLU A 91 -5.77 19.30 -0.09
N PRO A 92 -6.97 19.00 -0.59
CA PRO A 92 -7.25 19.07 -2.03
C PRO A 92 -6.91 20.45 -2.59
N ASP A 93 -6.20 20.48 -3.72
CA ASP A 93 -5.77 21.73 -4.37
C ASP A 93 -6.96 22.57 -4.89
N GLY A 94 -8.17 22.00 -4.95
CA GLY A 94 -9.39 22.66 -5.44
C GLY A 94 -9.52 22.72 -6.96
N GLU A 95 -8.44 22.42 -7.69
CA GLU A 95 -8.39 22.38 -9.15
C GLU A 95 -7.80 21.05 -9.65
N GLY A 96 -8.26 20.58 -10.81
CA GLY A 96 -7.72 19.39 -11.46
C GLY A 96 -8.79 18.46 -12.05
N GLU A 97 -8.33 17.46 -12.80
CA GLU A 97 -9.20 16.43 -13.41
C GLU A 97 -9.67 15.37 -12.41
N HIS A 98 -9.20 15.44 -11.16
CA HIS A 98 -9.45 14.47 -10.10
C HIS A 98 -10.34 15.07 -9.03
N ILE A 99 -11.40 14.33 -8.68
CA ILE A 99 -12.31 14.68 -7.60
C ILE A 99 -11.95 13.80 -6.39
N LEU A 100 -11.55 14.45 -5.30
CA LEU A 100 -11.34 13.81 -4.01
C LEU A 100 -12.65 13.80 -3.23
N VAL A 101 -13.15 12.60 -2.92
CA VAL A 101 -14.38 12.41 -2.15
C VAL A 101 -14.04 11.73 -0.83
N ARG A 102 -14.38 12.41 0.26
CA ARG A 102 -14.27 11.84 1.61
C ARG A 102 -15.52 11.04 1.92
N ILE A 103 -15.38 9.74 2.16
CA ILE A 103 -16.52 8.83 2.38
C ILE A 103 -16.37 8.15 3.74
N LEU A 104 -17.41 8.28 4.56
CA LEU A 104 -17.60 7.47 5.75
C LEU A 104 -18.32 6.19 5.36
N LYS A 105 -17.70 5.04 5.65
CA LYS A 105 -18.28 3.73 5.41
C LYS A 105 -18.38 2.90 6.70
N ASN A 106 -19.41 2.08 6.78
CA ASN A 106 -19.59 1.06 7.81
C ASN A 106 -20.06 -0.24 7.14
N GLY A 107 -19.46 -1.38 7.49
CA GLY A 107 -19.92 -2.70 7.04
C GLY A 107 -19.62 -3.07 5.59
N CYS A 108 -18.87 -2.26 4.84
CA CYS A 108 -18.51 -2.56 3.44
C CYS A 108 -17.00 -2.37 3.19
N ASN A 109 -16.50 -3.01 2.11
CA ASN A 109 -15.11 -2.92 1.70
C ASN A 109 -14.87 -1.67 0.83
N THR A 110 -13.62 -1.19 0.75
CA THR A 110 -13.28 -0.01 -0.04
C THR A 110 -13.63 -0.18 -1.52
N ARG A 111 -13.47 -1.39 -2.06
CA ARG A 111 -13.71 -1.64 -3.49
C ARG A 111 -15.18 -1.52 -3.90
N PHE A 112 -16.10 -1.99 -3.05
CA PHE A 112 -17.53 -1.85 -3.29
C PHE A 112 -17.95 -0.38 -3.36
N VAL A 113 -17.41 0.45 -2.47
CA VAL A 113 -17.66 1.90 -2.49
C VAL A 113 -17.07 2.53 -3.75
N ALA A 114 -15.85 2.16 -4.14
CA ALA A 114 -15.23 2.63 -5.37
C ALA A 114 -16.03 2.25 -6.62
N ASP A 115 -16.52 1.01 -6.70
CA ASP A 115 -17.34 0.53 -7.82
C ASP A 115 -18.71 1.22 -7.86
N ALA A 116 -19.32 1.49 -6.70
CA ALA A 116 -20.57 2.25 -6.61
C ALA A 116 -20.37 3.70 -7.05
N LEU A 117 -19.26 4.33 -6.65
CA LEU A 117 -18.88 5.69 -7.07
C LEU A 117 -18.62 5.75 -8.58
N ALA A 118 -17.92 4.76 -9.14
CA ALA A 118 -17.67 4.67 -10.58
C ALA A 118 -18.98 4.58 -11.38
N LYS A 119 -19.92 3.73 -10.93
CA LYS A 119 -21.25 3.61 -11.55
C LYS A 119 -22.06 4.91 -11.46
N PHE A 120 -21.99 5.60 -10.32
CA PHE A 120 -22.68 6.88 -10.12
C PHE A 120 -22.15 7.96 -11.06
N LEU A 121 -20.83 8.06 -11.20
CA LEU A 121 -20.17 9.02 -12.08
C LEU A 121 -20.15 8.58 -13.56
N LYS A 122 -20.66 7.39 -13.88
CA LYS A 122 -20.62 6.79 -15.24
C LYS A 122 -19.20 6.70 -15.82
N ILE A 123 -18.21 6.51 -14.95
CA ILE A 123 -16.80 6.32 -15.32
C ILE A 123 -16.39 4.86 -15.14
N HIS A 124 -15.32 4.45 -15.81
CA HIS A 124 -14.79 3.10 -15.65
C HIS A 124 -14.16 2.95 -14.26
N ALA A 125 -14.31 1.78 -13.61
CA ALA A 125 -13.74 1.52 -12.26
C ALA A 125 -12.21 1.65 -12.17
N ARG A 126 -11.52 1.79 -13.31
CA ARG A 126 -10.07 2.05 -13.39
C ARG A 126 -9.72 3.51 -13.08
N GLU A 127 -10.70 4.40 -13.21
CA GLU A 127 -10.58 5.83 -12.99
C GLU A 127 -10.79 6.20 -11.53
N VAL A 128 -11.15 5.22 -10.69
CA VAL A 128 -11.32 5.38 -9.25
C VAL A 128 -10.15 4.72 -8.54
N SER A 129 -9.47 5.49 -7.69
CA SER A 129 -8.30 5.08 -6.91
C SER A 129 -8.48 5.45 -5.43
N PHE A 130 -7.72 4.79 -4.56
CA PHE A 130 -7.75 4.98 -3.11
C PHE A 130 -6.38 4.63 -2.53
N ALA A 131 -6.01 5.23 -1.40
CA ALA A 131 -4.67 5.07 -0.81
C ALA A 131 -4.43 3.67 -0.22
N GLY A 132 -5.47 2.99 0.25
CA GLY A 132 -5.36 1.63 0.76
C GLY A 132 -6.71 0.99 1.10
N GLN A 133 -6.69 -0.34 1.25
CA GLN A 133 -7.88 -1.07 1.69
C GLN A 133 -8.10 -0.83 3.19
N LYS A 134 -9.29 -0.39 3.56
CA LYS A 134 -9.70 -0.23 4.96
C LYS A 134 -10.55 -1.41 5.40
N ASP A 135 -10.44 -1.75 6.68
CA ASP A 135 -11.18 -2.85 7.30
C ASP A 135 -12.69 -2.77 7.02
N LYS A 136 -13.32 -3.92 6.78
CA LYS A 136 -14.78 -4.00 6.58
C LYS A 136 -15.56 -3.98 7.90
N HIS A 137 -14.93 -4.41 8.99
CA HIS A 137 -15.51 -4.53 10.34
C HIS A 137 -15.18 -3.32 11.22
N ALA A 138 -15.19 -2.13 10.63
CA ALA A 138 -14.83 -0.87 11.28
C ALA A 138 -15.58 0.28 10.61
N VAL A 139 -15.85 1.33 11.37
CA VAL A 139 -16.28 2.62 10.82
C VAL A 139 -15.03 3.33 10.29
N THR A 140 -14.96 3.54 8.98
CA THR A 140 -13.75 4.12 8.37
C THR A 140 -14.11 5.29 7.48
N GLU A 141 -13.47 6.43 7.72
CA GLU A 141 -13.46 7.59 6.85
C GLU A 141 -12.21 7.52 5.97
N GLN A 142 -12.41 7.46 4.65
CA GLN A 142 -11.32 7.35 3.69
C GLN A 142 -11.56 8.26 2.49
N TRP A 143 -10.47 8.63 1.85
CA TRP A 143 -10.47 9.42 0.63
C TRP A 143 -10.46 8.49 -0.58
N ILE A 144 -11.40 8.74 -1.49
CA ILE A 144 -11.46 8.10 -2.80
C ILE A 144 -11.26 9.17 -3.86
N CYS A 145 -10.35 8.91 -4.80
CA CYS A 145 -10.03 9.79 -5.91
C CYS A 145 -10.70 9.24 -7.17
N ALA A 146 -11.52 10.05 -7.84
CA ALA A 146 -12.12 9.70 -9.12
C ALA A 146 -11.68 10.69 -10.19
N ARG A 147 -11.12 10.19 -11.30
CA ARG A 147 -10.78 11.03 -12.45
C ARG A 147 -12.01 11.27 -13.32
N VAL A 148 -12.37 12.54 -13.50
CA VAL A 148 -13.52 12.98 -14.31
C VAL A 148 -13.05 14.06 -15.29
N PRO A 149 -12.59 13.68 -16.50
CA PRO A 149 -11.97 14.61 -17.45
C PRO A 149 -12.93 15.62 -18.11
N ALA A 150 -14.22 15.69 -17.72
CA ALA A 150 -15.25 16.41 -18.47
C ALA A 150 -16.32 17.14 -17.63
N MET A 151 -16.09 17.44 -16.35
CA MET A 151 -16.97 18.35 -15.61
C MET A 151 -16.16 19.51 -15.00
N PRO A 152 -16.54 20.79 -15.25
CA PRO A 152 -16.09 21.86 -14.38
C PRO A 152 -16.56 21.55 -12.95
N CYS A 153 -15.67 21.79 -11.99
CA CYS A 153 -15.90 21.56 -10.57
C CYS A 153 -17.29 22.12 -10.17
N PRO A 154 -18.22 21.30 -9.63
CA PRO A 154 -19.42 21.86 -9.03
C PRO A 154 -19.00 22.59 -7.75
N ILE A 155 -18.98 23.92 -7.86
CA ILE A 155 -18.88 24.89 -6.76
C ILE A 155 -20.00 24.70 -5.74
#